data_AF-A0A661V5X2-F1
#
_entry.id   AF-A0A661V5X2-F1
#
_cell.length_a   1.000
_cell.length_b   1.000
_cell.length_c   1.000
_cell.angle_alpha   90.00
_cell.angle_beta   90.00
_cell.angle_gamma   90.00
#
_symmetry.space_group_name_H-M   'P 1'
#
loop_
_entity.id
_entity.type
_entity.pdbx_description
1 polymer ?
#
loop_
_entity_poly.entity_id
_entity_poly.type
_entity_poly.pdbx_seq_one_letter_code
_entity_poly.pdbx_strand_id
1 'polypeptide(L)'
;MVASAQARYFEPTDWAFARLTLHFADAQVKSGRPNGQVLATVHSMLSDLLVTEGSRRKVRVEVEREAVKDNVVDIAQLFRERLAAKK
;
A
#
# COMPACT_ATOMS: atom_id res chain seq x y z
N MET A 1 0.35 5.89 19.30
CA MET A 1 -0.27 5.89 17.94
C MET A 1 0.36 4.75 17.16
N VAL A 2 -0.44 3.88 16.55
CA VAL A 2 0.09 2.84 15.66
C VAL A 2 0.62 3.53 14.41
N ALA A 3 1.93 3.48 14.18
CA ALA A 3 2.50 4.00 12.94
C ALA A 3 1.92 3.20 11.78
N SER A 4 1.37 3.90 10.78
CA SER A 4 0.95 3.29 9.53
C SER A 4 2.12 2.50 8.96
N ALA A 5 1.96 1.19 8.72
CA ALA A 5 3.03 0.37 8.16
C ALA A 5 3.47 0.89 6.77
N GLN A 6 2.58 1.60 6.09
CA GLN A 6 2.83 2.30 4.83
C GLN A 6 3.81 3.48 4.99
N ALA A 7 3.89 4.10 6.18
CA ALA A 7 4.75 5.26 6.41
C ALA A 7 6.25 4.95 6.23
N ARG A 8 6.64 3.67 6.29
CA ARG A 8 8.02 3.23 6.13
C ARG A 8 8.57 3.36 4.71
N TYR A 9 7.70 3.54 3.73
CA TYR A 9 8.06 3.61 2.30
C TYR A 9 8.23 5.06 1.80
N PHE A 10 8.05 6.06 2.67
CA PHE A 10 8.09 7.47 2.28
C PHE A 10 9.30 8.18 2.89
N GLU A 11 9.94 8.98 2.07
CA GLU A 11 11.06 9.85 2.41
C GLU A 11 10.59 11.30 2.66
N PRO A 12 11.44 12.15 3.27
CA PRO A 12 11.15 13.58 3.43
C PRO A 12 10.72 14.31 2.14
N THR A 13 11.28 13.90 1.00
CA THR A 13 11.00 14.43 -0.35
C THR A 13 9.57 14.14 -0.81
N ASP A 14 9.02 12.98 -0.46
CA ASP A 14 7.63 12.62 -0.78
C ASP A 14 6.64 13.57 -0.14
N TRP A 15 6.93 14.07 1.08
CA TRP A 15 6.08 15.07 1.72
C TRP A 15 6.09 16.41 1.00
N ALA A 16 7.24 16.80 0.43
CA ALA A 16 7.33 17.99 -0.39
C ALA A 16 6.55 17.81 -1.70
N PHE A 17 6.68 16.64 -2.33
CA PHE A 17 5.91 16.28 -3.52
C PHE A 17 4.41 16.24 -3.24
N ALA A 18 3.98 15.64 -2.13
CA ALA A 18 2.58 15.60 -1.72
C ALA A 18 1.99 17.00 -1.50
N ARG A 19 2.75 17.92 -0.88
CA ARG A 19 2.34 19.33 -0.75
C ARG A 19 2.13 19.99 -2.12
N LEU A 20 3.03 19.76 -3.07
CA LEU A 20 2.89 20.27 -4.44
C LEU A 20 1.66 19.68 -5.14
N THR A 21 1.48 18.36 -5.06
CA THR A 21 0.32 17.67 -5.64
C THR A 21 -0.99 18.22 -5.09
N LEU A 22 -1.07 18.39 -3.76
CA LEU A 22 -2.27 18.87 -3.08
C LEU A 22 -2.55 20.35 -3.36
N HIS A 23 -1.52 21.17 -3.59
CA HIS A 23 -1.69 22.55 -4.02
C HIS A 23 -2.49 22.63 -5.35
N PHE A 24 -2.12 21.81 -6.34
CA PHE A 24 -2.85 21.77 -7.61
C PHE A 24 -4.21 21.10 -7.48
N ALA A 25 -4.33 20.03 -6.69
CA ALA A 25 -5.60 19.37 -6.44
C ALA A 25 -6.62 20.33 -5.81
N ASP A 26 -6.23 21.09 -4.79
CA ASP A 26 -7.07 22.08 -4.12
C ASP A 26 -7.56 23.16 -5.09
N ALA A 27 -6.67 23.67 -5.95
CA ALA A 27 -7.02 24.63 -6.98
C ALA A 27 -8.08 24.08 -7.96
N GLN A 28 -7.99 22.80 -8.34
CA GLN A 28 -9.00 22.17 -9.20
C GLN A 28 -10.33 21.94 -8.47
N VAL A 29 -10.30 21.47 -7.23
CA VAL A 29 -11.52 21.19 -6.44
C VAL A 29 -12.32 22.47 -6.16
N LYS A 30 -11.64 23.59 -5.93
CA LYS A 30 -12.27 24.90 -5.68
C LYS A 30 -12.60 25.66 -6.96
N SER A 31 -12.17 25.19 -8.13
CA SER A 31 -12.46 25.84 -9.40
C SER A 31 -13.91 25.62 -9.80
N GLY A 32 -14.60 26.69 -10.21
CA GLY A 32 -15.92 26.57 -10.85
C GLY A 32 -15.86 25.91 -12.24
N ARG A 33 -14.65 25.71 -12.79
CA ARG A 33 -14.43 25.01 -14.06
C ARG A 33 -13.12 24.22 -14.03
N PRO A 34 -13.11 23.00 -13.45
CA PRO A 34 -11.92 22.17 -13.35
C PRO A 34 -11.35 21.82 -14.73
N ASN A 35 -10.01 21.77 -14.84
CA ASN A 35 -9.31 21.38 -16.05
C ASN A 35 -9.00 19.88 -16.01
N GLY A 36 -9.58 19.12 -16.95
CA GLY A 36 -9.41 17.67 -17.02
C GLY A 36 -7.96 17.21 -17.22
N GLN A 37 -7.14 17.96 -17.94
CA GLN A 37 -5.74 17.62 -18.16
C GLN A 37 -4.91 17.80 -16.89
N VAL A 38 -5.17 18.89 -16.14
CA VAL A 38 -4.54 19.10 -14.83
C VAL A 38 -4.97 18.01 -13.85
N LEU A 39 -6.25 17.65 -13.83
CA LEU A 39 -6.75 16.55 -12.99
C LEU A 39 -6.08 15.21 -13.32
N ALA A 40 -5.87 14.90 -14.61
CA ALA A 40 -5.15 13.70 -15.02
C ALA A 40 -3.70 13.72 -14.51
N THR A 41 -3.01 14.86 -14.58
CA THR A 41 -1.66 15.01 -14.01
C THR A 41 -1.67 14.82 -12.49
N VAL A 42 -2.59 15.47 -11.77
CA VAL A 42 -2.75 15.30 -10.31
C VAL A 42 -3.00 13.84 -9.96
N HIS A 43 -3.85 13.14 -10.72
CA HIS A 43 -4.11 11.72 -10.51
C HIS A 43 -2.84 10.86 -10.67
N SER A 44 -2.01 11.16 -11.67
CA SER A 44 -0.70 10.50 -11.84
C SER A 44 0.20 10.73 -10.62
N MET A 45 0.34 11.99 -10.18
CA MET A 45 1.17 12.32 -9.00
C MET A 45 0.67 11.62 -7.72
N LEU A 46 -0.65 11.55 -7.51
CA LEU A 46 -1.24 10.82 -6.38
C LEU A 46 -1.06 9.30 -6.49
N SER A 47 -0.98 8.78 -7.72
CA SER A 47 -0.70 7.38 -7.97
C SER A 47 0.73 7.02 -7.61
N ASP A 48 1.69 7.90 -7.92
CA ASP A 48 3.10 7.77 -7.54
C ASP A 48 3.27 7.78 -6.00
N LEU A 49 2.45 8.59 -5.31
CA LEU A 49 2.36 8.62 -3.84
C LEU A 49 1.60 7.43 -3.22
N LEU A 50 1.22 6.42 -4.02
CA LEU A 50 0.54 5.20 -3.57
C LEU A 50 -0.75 5.45 -2.76
N VAL A 51 -1.45 6.57 -3.03
CA VAL A 51 -2.63 6.99 -2.25
C VAL A 51 -3.80 6.02 -2.45
N THR A 52 -3.97 5.49 -3.67
CA THR A 52 -5.03 4.52 -3.97
C THR A 52 -4.62 3.09 -3.65
N GLU A 53 -5.61 2.25 -3.36
CA GLU A 53 -5.39 0.82 -3.18
C GLU A 53 -4.83 0.17 -4.44
N GLY A 54 -5.37 0.52 -5.62
CA GLY A 54 -4.86 0.01 -6.90
C GLY A 54 -3.39 0.35 -7.14
N SER A 55 -2.94 1.54 -6.77
CA SER A 55 -1.53 1.93 -6.88
C SER A 55 -0.63 1.04 -6.00
N ARG A 56 -1.05 0.73 -4.76
CA ARG A 56 -0.31 -0.16 -3.86
C ARG A 56 -0.23 -1.59 -4.39
N ARG A 57 -1.33 -2.11 -4.96
CA ARG A 57 -1.36 -3.46 -5.55
C ARG A 57 -0.36 -3.62 -6.67
N LYS A 58 -0.25 -2.61 -7.56
CA LYS A 58 0.67 -2.62 -8.71
C LYS A 58 2.13 -2.78 -8.28
N VAL A 59 2.53 -2.15 -7.17
CA VAL A 59 3.90 -2.22 -6.65
C VAL A 59 4.08 -3.31 -5.59
N ARG A 60 3.03 -4.10 -5.29
CA ARG A 60 3.03 -5.16 -4.28
C ARG A 60 3.39 -4.67 -2.87
N VAL A 61 3.02 -3.43 -2.54
CA VAL A 61 3.22 -2.81 -1.22
C VAL A 61 1.92 -2.88 -0.40
N GLU A 62 1.16 -3.95 -0.58
CA GLU A 62 -0.01 -4.22 0.25
C GLU A 62 0.48 -4.55 1.66
N VAL A 63 0.02 -3.79 2.64
CA VAL A 63 0.25 -4.15 4.04
C VAL A 63 -0.71 -5.30 4.33
N GLU A 64 -0.17 -6.52 4.41
CA GLU A 64 -0.89 -7.66 4.99
C GLU A 64 -1.25 -7.30 6.43
N ARG A 65 -2.50 -6.87 6.64
CA ARG A 65 -2.99 -6.45 7.96
C ARG A 65 -3.20 -7.63 8.91
N GLU A 66 -3.27 -8.83 8.36
CA GLU A 66 -3.21 -10.07 9.09
C GLU A 66 -2.02 -10.81 8.53
N ALA A 67 -0.92 -10.87 9.27
CA ALA A 67 0.02 -11.96 9.11
C ALA A 67 -0.82 -13.21 9.37
N VAL A 68 -1.30 -13.85 8.30
CA VAL A 68 -1.73 -15.23 8.38
C VAL A 68 -0.52 -15.91 8.99
N LYS A 69 -0.64 -16.30 10.26
CA LYS A 69 0.26 -17.29 10.84
C LYS A 69 -0.01 -18.52 10.01
N ASP A 70 0.65 -18.59 8.88
CA ASP A 70 0.64 -19.75 8.04
C ASP A 70 1.38 -20.75 8.91
N ASN A 71 0.59 -21.52 9.66
CA ASN A 71 1.07 -22.71 10.34
C ASN A 71 1.42 -23.65 9.18
N VAL A 72 2.57 -23.39 8.56
CA VAL A 72 3.14 -24.26 7.55
C VAL A 72 3.50 -25.52 8.31
N VAL A 73 2.55 -26.45 8.35
CA VAL A 73 2.75 -27.77 8.91
C VAL A 73 3.72 -28.45 7.96
N ASP A 74 4.95 -28.66 8.43
CA ASP A 74 5.89 -29.52 7.72
C ASP A 74 5.26 -30.92 7.63
N ILE A 75 4.81 -31.29 6.43
CA ILE A 75 4.15 -32.56 6.15
C ILE A 75 5.08 -33.73 6.52
N ALA A 76 6.40 -33.57 6.38
CA ALA A 76 7.36 -34.59 6.77
C ALA A 76 7.39 -34.77 8.29
N GLN A 77 7.26 -33.69 9.06
CA GLN A 77 7.16 -33.78 10.52
C GLN A 77 5.86 -34.46 10.96
N LEU A 78 4.71 -34.07 10.39
CA LEU A 78 3.42 -34.68 10.71
C LEU A 78 3.40 -36.19 10.40
N PHE A 79 4.04 -36.59 9.31
CA PHE A 79 4.12 -38.01 8.93
C PHE A 79 4.99 -38.82 9.89
N ARG A 80 6.12 -38.26 10.35
CA ARG A 80 6.99 -38.89 11.35
C ARG A 80 6.27 -39.10 12.68
N GLU A 81 5.52 -38.11 13.14
CA GLU A 81 4.74 -38.20 14.38
C GLU A 81 3.65 -39.28 14.31
N ARG A 82 2.91 -39.38 13.18
CA ARG A 82 1.90 -40.43 13.01
C ARG A 82 2.46 -41.85 12.91
N LEU A 83 3.64 -42.01 12.32
CA LEU A 83 4.30 -43.32 12.25
C LEU A 83 4.85 -43.75 13.62
N ALA A 84 5.35 -42.81 14.41
CA ALA A 84 5.81 -43.08 15.77
C ALA A 84 4.66 -43.45 16.73
N ALA A 85 3.49 -42.82 16.58
CA ALA A 85 2.31 -43.08 17.42
C ALA A 85 1.60 -44.41 17.13
N LYS A 86 1.97 -45.12 16.05
CA LYS A 86 1.35 -46.40 15.63
C LYS A 86 2.17 -47.63 16.04
N LYS A 87 3.19 -47.46 16.88
CA LYS A 87 4.04 -48.52 17.44
C LYS A 87 3.72 -48.71 18.91
#